data_AF-A0A8T6HY84-F1
#
_entry.id   AF-A0A8T6HY84-F1
#
_cell.length_a   1.000
_cell.length_b   1.000
_cell.length_c   1.000
_cell.angle_alpha   90.00
_cell.angle_beta   90.00
_cell.angle_gamma   90.00
#
_symmetry.space_group_name_H-M   'P 1'
#
loop_
_entity.id
_entity.type
_entity.pdbx_description
1 polymer ?
#
loop_
_entity_poly.entity_id
_entity_poly.type
_entity_poly.pdbx_seq_one_letter_code
_entity_poly.pdbx_strand_id
1 'polypeptide(L)'
;MTAALVLGGIGLVAAILLSIARRALASRQDSNADAVVVAIDAILPQSQCAQCGYPGCRPYAKAVAAGERLDLCPPGGSQVVAALEELLGRQADADVADPVDAVARIVAKDCIGCALCIDACPVDAIAGAPKYLHGVIDERCTGCELCLPACPVDCIELVVRRTSTIAETSRAAPVAALACIGCGRCIPACPVDLDPQALHVAFEDGQADASVFDCVECNACTRACPSGIDLVGEFGVLKDRTNRLSETAQRAQAARLHSEARNARLSRDMEEQEVRRRQRLWGATARPWR
;
A
#
# COMPACT_ATOMS: atom_id res chain seq x y z
N MET A 1 38.25 41.12 -63.65
CA MET A 1 36.94 40.62 -63.19
C MET A 1 36.98 39.15 -62.78
N THR A 2 37.66 38.27 -63.52
CA THR A 2 37.78 36.83 -63.21
C THR A 2 38.43 36.53 -61.85
N ALA A 3 39.54 37.20 -61.51
CA ALA A 3 40.23 37.00 -60.23
C ALA A 3 39.35 37.35 -59.02
N ALA A 4 38.54 38.41 -59.10
CA ALA A 4 37.65 38.84 -58.02
C ALA A 4 36.50 37.85 -57.79
N LEU A 5 35.96 37.25 -58.87
CA LEU A 5 34.92 36.22 -58.78
C LEU A 5 35.45 34.91 -58.18
N VAL A 6 36.67 34.50 -58.54
CA VAL A 6 37.31 33.32 -57.98
C VAL A 6 37.59 33.50 -56.48
N LEU A 7 38.14 34.64 -56.08
CA LEU A 7 38.37 34.95 -54.66
C LEU A 7 37.07 35.04 -53.86
N GLY A 8 36.02 35.66 -54.42
CA GLY A 8 34.70 35.73 -53.80
C GLY A 8 34.04 34.35 -53.64
N GLY A 9 34.17 33.48 -54.65
CA GLY A 9 33.68 32.10 -54.60
C GLY A 9 34.39 31.27 -53.55
N ILE A 10 35.72 31.36 -53.46
CA ILE A 10 36.51 30.68 -52.42
C ILE A 10 36.11 31.19 -51.02
N GLY A 11 35.94 32.50 -50.86
CA GLY A 11 35.49 33.09 -49.59
C GLY A 11 34.10 32.60 -49.15
N LEU A 12 33.15 32.52 -50.08
CA LEU A 12 31.81 32.01 -49.81
C LEU A 12 31.85 30.52 -49.40
N VAL A 13 32.61 29.70 -50.13
CA VAL A 13 32.77 28.27 -49.83
C VAL A 13 33.43 28.08 -48.45
N ALA A 14 34.50 28.82 -48.15
CA ALA A 14 35.17 28.77 -46.85
C ALA A 14 34.23 29.19 -45.71
N ALA A 15 33.43 30.25 -45.88
CA ALA A 15 32.45 30.69 -44.89
C ALA A 15 31.35 29.64 -44.65
N ILE A 16 30.86 28.99 -45.70
CA ILE A 16 29.87 27.91 -45.61
C ILE A 16 30.48 26.71 -44.86
N LEU A 17 31.69 26.28 -45.23
CA LEU A 17 32.38 25.17 -44.58
C LEU A 17 32.64 25.44 -43.10
N LEU A 18 33.12 26.64 -42.75
CA LEU A 18 33.33 27.06 -41.36
C LEU A 18 32.03 27.13 -40.55
N SER A 19 30.93 27.58 -41.16
CA SER A 19 29.60 27.61 -40.52
C SER A 19 29.08 26.22 -40.21
N ILE A 20 29.21 25.27 -41.17
CA ILE A 20 28.83 23.86 -40.97
C ILE A 20 29.71 23.22 -39.88
N ALA A 21 31.03 23.43 -39.93
CA ALA A 21 31.95 22.94 -38.91
C ALA A 21 31.60 23.48 -37.52
N ARG A 22 31.35 24.78 -37.37
CA ARG A 22 30.93 25.37 -36.09
C ARG A 22 29.65 24.73 -35.54
N ARG A 23 28.63 24.52 -36.39
CA ARG A 23 27.38 23.88 -35.97
C ARG A 23 27.58 22.44 -35.54
N ALA A 24 28.39 21.68 -36.29
CA ALA A 24 28.70 20.29 -35.96
C ALA A 24 29.52 20.15 -34.67
N LEU A 25 30.47 21.05 -34.39
CA LEU A 25 31.21 21.07 -33.13
C LEU A 25 30.30 21.48 -31.96
N ALA A 26 29.48 22.52 -32.12
CA ALA A 26 28.54 22.95 -31.09
C ALA A 26 27.56 21.82 -30.71
N SER A 27 26.95 21.15 -31.70
CA SER A 27 26.03 20.03 -31.43
C SER A 27 26.73 18.85 -30.73
N ARG A 28 28.00 18.59 -31.03
CA ARG A 28 28.79 17.55 -30.34
C ARG A 28 29.10 17.94 -28.89
N GLN A 29 29.43 19.21 -28.65
CA GLN A 29 29.71 19.72 -27.31
C GLN A 29 28.46 19.70 -26.42
N ASP A 30 27.31 20.11 -26.96
CA ASP A 30 26.03 20.03 -26.26
C ASP A 30 25.66 18.58 -25.92
N SER A 31 25.85 17.66 -26.88
CA SER A 31 25.60 16.22 -26.66
C SER A 31 26.48 15.63 -25.55
N ASN A 32 27.75 16.06 -25.47
CA ASN A 32 28.66 15.59 -24.43
C ASN A 32 28.30 16.18 -23.06
N ALA A 33 27.91 17.46 -23.01
CA ALA A 33 27.44 18.09 -21.78
C ALA A 33 26.18 17.41 -21.23
N ASP A 34 25.21 17.10 -22.11
CA ASP A 34 24.01 16.36 -21.71
C ASP A 34 24.33 14.93 -21.24
N ALA A 35 25.29 14.25 -21.88
CA ALA A 35 25.72 12.91 -21.46
C ALA A 35 26.34 12.92 -20.05
N VAL A 36 27.17 13.91 -19.74
CA VAL A 36 27.76 14.07 -18.40
C VAL A 36 26.68 14.34 -17.34
N VAL A 37 25.71 15.21 -17.65
CA VAL A 37 24.58 15.48 -16.74
C VAL A 37 23.78 14.21 -16.46
N VAL A 38 23.50 13.40 -17.48
CA VAL A 38 22.79 12.12 -17.31
C VAL A 38 23.60 11.14 -16.44
N ALA A 39 24.92 11.08 -16.62
CA ALA A 39 25.79 10.22 -15.81
C ALA A 39 25.81 10.66 -14.34
N ILE A 40 25.91 11.96 -14.07
CA ILE A 40 25.84 12.51 -12.71
C ILE A 40 24.47 12.24 -12.09
N ASP A 41 23.38 12.52 -12.81
CA ASP A 41 22.00 12.30 -12.32
C ASP A 41 21.81 10.84 -11.89
N ALA A 42 22.35 9.88 -12.66
CA ALA A 42 22.29 8.46 -12.32
C ALA A 42 23.05 8.05 -11.04
N ILE A 43 24.07 8.83 -10.63
CA ILE A 43 24.82 8.60 -9.39
C ILE A 43 24.05 9.13 -8.17
N LEU A 44 23.22 10.17 -8.36
CA LEU A 44 22.50 10.80 -7.25
C LEU A 44 21.41 9.87 -6.69
N PRO A 45 21.00 10.03 -5.41
CA PRO A 45 20.04 9.14 -4.75
C PRO A 45 18.61 9.14 -5.32
N GLN A 46 18.31 10.02 -6.28
CA GLN A 46 16.99 10.16 -6.91
C GLN A 46 15.83 10.41 -5.92
N SER A 47 16.13 10.93 -4.72
CA SER A 47 15.14 11.18 -3.67
C SER A 47 14.33 12.47 -3.86
N GLN A 48 14.76 13.36 -4.77
CA GLN A 48 14.11 14.65 -5.06
C GLN A 48 13.82 15.52 -3.81
N CYS A 49 14.62 15.36 -2.76
CA CYS A 49 14.36 15.96 -1.44
C CYS A 49 14.75 17.43 -1.29
N ALA A 50 15.49 17.99 -2.25
CA ALA A 50 15.97 19.38 -2.24
C ALA A 50 16.84 19.84 -1.05
N GLN A 51 17.32 18.91 -0.20
CA GLN A 51 18.20 19.23 0.94
C GLN A 51 19.53 19.89 0.53
N CYS A 52 19.96 19.68 -0.71
CA CYS A 52 21.14 20.29 -1.30
C CYS A 52 20.93 21.75 -1.77
N GLY A 53 19.72 22.30 -1.65
CA GLY A 53 19.36 23.63 -2.14
C GLY A 53 18.90 23.69 -3.60
N TYR A 54 18.89 22.55 -4.31
CA TYR A 54 18.36 22.43 -5.66
C TYR A 54 16.99 21.76 -5.66
N PRO A 55 16.07 22.07 -6.60
CA PRO A 55 14.71 21.51 -6.61
C PRO A 55 14.63 20.02 -6.95
N GLY A 56 15.76 19.35 -7.14
CA GLY A 56 15.85 17.91 -7.40
C GLY A 56 17.26 17.49 -7.82
N CYS A 57 17.43 16.19 -8.05
CA CYS A 57 18.69 15.56 -8.46
C CYS A 57 19.16 16.07 -9.82
N ARG A 58 18.31 16.11 -10.84
CA ARG A 58 18.71 16.56 -12.19
C ARG A 58 19.18 18.02 -12.26
N PRO A 59 18.53 19.00 -11.60
CA PRO A 59 19.06 20.36 -11.47
C PRO A 59 20.42 20.42 -10.77
N TYR A 60 20.61 19.65 -9.69
CA TYR A 60 21.92 19.55 -9.02
C TYR A 60 22.97 18.92 -9.94
N ALA A 61 22.63 17.88 -10.70
CA ALA A 61 23.51 17.24 -11.67
C ALA A 61 24.01 18.22 -12.74
N LYS A 62 23.14 19.11 -13.22
CA LYS A 62 23.52 20.20 -14.14
C LYS A 62 24.49 21.19 -13.50
N ALA A 63 24.28 21.56 -12.25
CA ALA A 63 25.19 22.45 -11.53
C ALA A 63 26.56 21.80 -11.32
N VAL A 64 26.58 20.52 -10.92
CA VAL A 64 27.80 19.71 -10.75
C VAL A 64 28.57 19.59 -12.08
N ALA A 65 27.87 19.39 -13.20
CA ALA A 65 28.49 19.40 -14.54
C ALA A 65 29.06 20.77 -14.92
N ALA A 66 28.49 21.86 -14.39
CA ALA A 66 28.96 23.24 -14.58
C ALA A 66 30.07 23.65 -13.59
N GLY A 67 30.51 22.76 -12.69
CA GLY A 67 31.60 23.01 -11.75
C GLY A 67 31.18 23.28 -10.30
N GLU A 68 29.91 23.08 -9.95
CA GLU A 68 29.45 23.18 -8.56
C GLU A 68 30.12 22.16 -7.63
N ARG A 69 30.11 22.40 -6.33
CA ARG A 69 30.58 21.47 -5.29
C ARG A 69 29.94 20.07 -5.39
N LEU A 70 30.70 19.03 -5.01
CA LEU A 70 30.28 17.61 -5.05
C LEU A 70 29.57 17.14 -3.78
N ASP A 71 29.86 17.82 -2.67
CA ASP A 71 29.55 17.46 -1.30
C ASP A 71 28.27 18.11 -0.77
N LEU A 72 27.43 18.64 -1.67
CA LEU A 72 26.17 19.29 -1.29
C LEU A 72 25.00 18.32 -1.12
N CYS A 73 25.17 17.00 -1.31
CA CYS A 73 24.08 16.03 -1.23
C CYS A 73 24.11 15.24 0.11
N PRO A 74 23.47 15.72 1.19
CA PRO A 74 23.39 15.00 2.46
C PRO A 74 22.93 13.53 2.34
N PRO A 75 21.86 13.19 1.59
CA PRO A 75 21.41 11.79 1.50
C PRO A 75 22.33 10.91 0.65
N GLY A 76 23.25 11.50 -0.13
CA GLY A 76 24.22 10.75 -0.93
C GLY A 76 25.46 10.33 -0.15
N GLY A 77 25.82 11.09 0.89
CA GLY A 77 26.97 10.79 1.74
C GLY A 77 28.31 10.71 0.99
N SER A 78 29.28 10.04 1.61
CA SER A 78 30.62 9.89 1.06
C SER A 78 30.65 9.04 -0.22
N GLN A 79 29.72 8.08 -0.36
CA GLN A 79 29.65 7.19 -1.51
C GLN A 79 29.33 7.94 -2.81
N VAL A 80 28.34 8.84 -2.76
CA VAL A 80 28.00 9.68 -3.91
C VAL A 80 29.17 10.61 -4.25
N VAL A 81 29.82 11.21 -3.24
CA VAL A 81 30.99 12.06 -3.47
C VAL A 81 32.09 11.29 -4.20
N ALA A 82 32.49 10.12 -3.68
CA ALA A 82 33.54 9.30 -4.28
C ALA A 82 33.23 8.92 -5.73
N ALA A 83 31.98 8.53 -6.03
CA ALA A 83 31.55 8.21 -7.39
C ALA A 83 31.59 9.43 -8.33
N LEU A 84 31.25 10.62 -7.82
CA LEU A 84 31.34 11.86 -8.60
C LEU A 84 32.80 12.30 -8.82
N GLU A 85 33.67 12.12 -7.85
CA GLU A 85 35.11 12.39 -7.99
C GLU A 85 35.74 11.49 -9.06
N GLU A 86 35.39 10.20 -9.06
CA GLU A 86 35.83 9.24 -10.09
C GLU A 86 35.33 9.62 -11.48
N LEU A 87 34.04 9.99 -11.60
CA LEU A 87 33.44 10.37 -12.88
C LEU A 87 34.03 11.67 -13.45
N LEU A 88 34.30 12.66 -12.60
CA LEU A 88 34.66 14.02 -13.02
C LEU A 88 36.15 14.34 -12.91
N GLY A 89 36.94 13.49 -12.22
CA GLY A 89 38.37 13.69 -12.01
C GLY A 89 38.71 14.92 -11.16
N ARG A 90 37.81 15.34 -10.27
CA ARG A 90 37.98 16.48 -9.35
C ARG A 90 37.60 16.07 -7.93
N GLN A 91 38.23 16.69 -6.93
CA GLN A 91 37.99 16.37 -5.52
C GLN A 91 36.92 17.25 -4.89
N ALA A 92 36.26 16.75 -3.86
CA ALA A 92 35.38 17.51 -2.98
C ALA A 92 36.19 18.36 -1.98
N ASP A 93 35.57 19.46 -1.55
CA ASP A 93 36.23 20.42 -0.64
C ASP A 93 36.16 20.00 0.84
N ALA A 94 35.21 19.14 1.20
CA ALA A 94 34.99 18.70 2.57
C ALA A 94 34.75 17.20 2.70
N ASP A 95 35.13 16.67 3.86
CA ASP A 95 34.76 15.32 4.27
C ASP A 95 33.26 15.26 4.56
N VAL A 96 32.53 14.48 3.76
CA VAL A 96 31.09 14.29 3.91
C VAL A 96 30.83 13.11 4.84
N ALA A 97 30.11 13.37 5.93
CA ALA A 97 29.63 12.32 6.81
C ALA A 97 28.56 11.48 6.09
N ASP A 98 28.60 10.17 6.30
CA ASP A 98 27.57 9.30 5.77
C ASP A 98 26.21 9.57 6.43
N PRO A 99 25.12 9.55 5.66
CA PRO A 99 23.78 9.71 6.19
C PRO A 99 23.48 8.59 7.17
N VAL A 100 22.95 8.97 8.33
CA VAL A 100 22.44 8.02 9.31
C VAL A 100 21.16 7.42 8.74
N ASP A 101 21.08 6.09 8.72
CA ASP A 101 19.87 5.40 8.32
C ASP A 101 18.74 5.69 9.32
N ALA A 102 17.89 6.67 8.99
CA ALA A 102 16.82 7.15 9.84
C ALA A 102 15.48 7.10 9.12
N VAL A 103 14.41 6.86 9.88
CA VAL A 103 13.03 6.85 9.41
C VAL A 103 12.18 7.81 10.22
N ALA A 104 11.20 8.42 9.57
CA ALA A 104 10.20 9.23 10.25
C ALA A 104 9.29 8.32 11.10
N ARG A 105 8.86 8.82 12.26
CA ARG A 105 7.90 8.17 13.15
C ARG A 105 6.87 9.19 13.61
N ILE A 106 5.60 8.84 13.44
CA ILE A 106 4.48 9.70 13.82
C ILE A 106 4.07 9.36 15.26
N VAL A 107 4.07 10.38 16.12
CA VAL A 107 3.67 10.27 17.52
C VAL A 107 2.14 10.26 17.59
N ALA A 108 1.56 9.07 17.73
CA ALA A 108 0.12 8.84 17.62
C ALA A 108 -0.73 9.73 18.54
N LYS A 109 -0.24 10.06 19.74
CA LYS A 109 -0.97 10.87 20.73
C LYS A 109 -1.17 12.33 20.28
N ASP A 110 -0.30 12.84 19.41
CA ASP A 110 -0.25 14.23 18.99
C ASP A 110 -0.78 14.42 17.55
N CYS A 111 -0.98 13.32 16.81
CA CYS A 111 -1.46 13.38 15.43
C CYS A 111 -2.93 13.76 15.34
N ILE A 112 -3.23 14.90 14.70
CA ILE A 112 -4.59 15.42 14.49
C ILE A 112 -5.25 14.94 13.18
N GLY A 113 -4.58 14.09 12.38
CA GLY A 113 -5.14 13.57 11.13
C GLY A 113 -5.28 14.60 9.99
N CYS A 114 -4.38 15.59 9.90
CA CYS A 114 -4.46 16.67 8.88
C CYS A 114 -4.07 16.27 7.44
N ALA A 115 -3.39 15.13 7.26
CA ALA A 115 -2.91 14.55 6.01
C ALA A 115 -1.83 15.34 5.24
N LEU A 116 -1.40 16.52 5.70
CA LEU A 116 -0.34 17.32 5.05
C LEU A 116 1.01 16.58 4.92
N CYS A 117 1.31 15.68 5.85
CA CYS A 117 2.51 14.85 5.79
C CYS A 117 2.46 13.83 4.63
N ILE A 118 1.27 13.35 4.25
CA ILE A 118 1.08 12.44 3.11
C ILE A 118 1.49 13.17 1.82
N ASP A 119 0.95 14.37 1.61
CA ASP A 119 1.23 15.18 0.43
C ASP A 119 2.71 15.57 0.31
N ALA A 120 3.39 15.74 1.46
CA ALA A 120 4.81 16.07 1.51
C ALA A 120 5.73 14.85 1.26
N CYS A 121 5.21 13.62 1.32
CA CYS A 121 6.03 12.42 1.22
C CYS A 121 6.29 12.04 -0.25
N PRO A 122 7.53 12.15 -0.77
CA PRO A 122 7.82 11.91 -2.20
C PRO A 122 7.80 10.43 -2.60
N VAL A 123 7.73 9.52 -1.63
CA VAL A 123 7.86 8.07 -1.80
C VAL A 123 6.65 7.29 -1.26
N ASP A 124 5.56 7.99 -0.92
CA ASP A 124 4.33 7.42 -0.37
C ASP A 124 4.59 6.46 0.82
N ALA A 125 5.52 6.86 1.69
CA ALA A 125 5.87 6.10 2.90
C ALA A 125 4.91 6.37 4.06
N ILE A 126 4.03 7.38 3.98
CA ILE A 126 3.09 7.72 5.03
C ILE A 126 1.69 7.21 4.65
N ALA A 127 1.11 6.37 5.49
CA ALA A 127 -0.21 5.79 5.30
C ALA A 127 -1.21 6.35 6.31
N GLY A 128 -2.46 6.52 5.87
CA GLY A 128 -3.59 6.93 6.69
C GLY A 128 -4.62 7.69 5.86
N ALA A 129 -5.52 8.41 6.52
CA ALA A 129 -6.57 9.18 5.85
C ALA A 129 -6.88 10.46 6.65
N PRO A 130 -7.44 11.50 6.01
CA PRO A 130 -7.87 12.69 6.72
C PRO A 130 -8.79 12.34 7.90
N LYS A 131 -8.52 12.96 9.06
CA LYS A 131 -9.17 12.73 10.37
C LYS A 131 -8.85 11.37 11.03
N TYR A 132 -7.90 10.61 10.50
CA TYR A 132 -7.40 9.37 11.10
C TYR A 132 -5.91 9.49 11.44
N LEU A 133 -5.42 8.58 12.28
CA LEU A 133 -4.01 8.49 12.61
C LEU A 133 -3.20 8.08 11.37
N HIS A 134 -2.05 8.71 11.21
CA HIS A 134 -1.08 8.37 10.18
C HIS A 134 0.02 7.47 10.75
N GLY A 135 0.56 6.59 9.91
CA GLY A 135 1.71 5.74 10.22
C GLY A 135 2.76 5.84 9.11
N VAL A 136 4.00 5.49 9.44
CA VAL A 136 5.11 5.42 8.47
C VAL A 136 5.40 3.96 8.17
N ILE A 137 5.59 3.66 6.88
CA ILE A 137 6.05 2.36 6.38
C ILE A 137 7.59 2.43 6.35
N ASP A 138 8.21 1.85 7.37
CA ASP A 138 9.66 1.95 7.62
C ASP A 138 10.50 1.54 6.40
N GLU A 139 10.06 0.53 5.62
CA GLU A 139 10.78 0.02 4.45
C GLU A 139 10.75 0.97 3.24
N ARG A 140 9.78 1.89 3.19
CA ARG A 140 9.65 2.87 2.11
C ARG A 140 10.20 4.24 2.48
N CYS A 141 10.27 4.54 3.78
CA CYS A 141 10.75 5.82 4.25
C CYS A 141 12.24 6.01 3.90
N THR A 142 12.58 7.13 3.27
CA THR A 142 13.97 7.47 2.92
C THR A 142 14.66 8.34 3.96
N GLY A 143 13.95 8.76 5.02
CA GLY A 143 14.49 9.72 5.99
C GLY A 143 14.67 11.13 5.43
N CYS A 144 14.02 11.50 4.31
CA CYS A 144 14.21 12.79 3.64
C CYS A 144 13.69 14.04 4.39
N GLU A 145 13.06 13.85 5.54
CA GLU A 145 12.60 14.90 6.46
C GLU A 145 11.53 15.88 5.94
N LEU A 146 11.09 15.77 4.68
CA LEU A 146 10.09 16.67 4.08
C LEU A 146 8.76 16.73 4.84
N CYS A 147 8.41 15.67 5.55
CA CYS A 147 7.18 15.60 6.34
C CYS A 147 7.25 16.39 7.66
N LEU A 148 8.43 16.64 8.22
CA LEU A 148 8.60 17.38 9.48
C LEU A 148 8.04 18.81 9.37
N PRO A 149 8.51 19.68 8.45
CA PRO A 149 7.99 21.03 8.32
C PRO A 149 6.54 21.08 7.81
N ALA A 150 6.05 20.00 7.19
CA ALA A 150 4.66 19.90 6.74
C ALA A 150 3.68 19.62 7.90
N CYS A 151 4.16 19.12 9.05
CA CYS A 151 3.32 18.77 10.17
C CYS A 151 3.00 20.00 11.04
N PRO A 152 1.73 20.47 11.10
CA PRO A 152 1.36 21.70 11.82
C PRO A 152 1.36 21.54 13.35
N VAL A 153 1.48 20.31 13.85
CA VAL A 153 1.49 19.97 15.27
C VAL A 153 2.80 19.32 15.70
N ASP A 154 3.79 19.29 14.81
CA ASP A 154 5.15 18.79 15.06
C ASP A 154 5.18 17.37 15.68
N CYS A 155 4.28 16.49 15.24
CA CYS A 155 4.15 15.13 15.77
C CYS A 155 5.04 14.09 15.06
N ILE A 156 6.12 14.50 14.37
CA ILE A 156 6.96 13.59 13.57
C ILE A 156 8.40 13.67 14.05
N GLU A 157 8.99 12.53 14.39
CA GLU A 157 10.37 12.41 14.84
C GLU A 157 11.19 11.56 13.88
N LEU A 158 12.49 11.86 13.70
CA LEU A 158 13.43 10.97 13.04
C LEU A 158 14.04 10.02 14.07
N VAL A 159 13.89 8.73 13.81
CA VAL A 159 14.49 7.68 14.61
C VAL A 159 15.44 6.87 13.74
N VAL A 160 16.60 6.51 14.28
CA VAL A 160 17.53 5.60 13.59
C VAL A 160 16.77 4.31 13.28
N ARG A 161 16.76 3.90 12.01
CA ARG A 161 16.23 2.62 11.60
C ARG A 161 17.05 1.57 12.35
N ARG A 162 16.42 0.89 13.31
CA ARG A 162 17.06 -0.27 13.93
C ARG A 162 17.22 -1.28 12.82
N THR A 163 18.42 -1.41 12.27
CA THR A 163 18.81 -2.59 11.52
C THR A 163 18.50 -3.75 12.45
N SER A 164 17.46 -4.50 12.09
CA SER A 164 17.31 -5.84 12.60
C SER A 164 18.48 -6.63 12.01
N THR A 165 19.68 -6.46 12.56
CA THR A 165 20.53 -7.61 12.75
C THR A 165 19.66 -8.52 13.60
N ILE A 166 18.99 -9.44 12.92
CA ILE A 166 18.30 -10.55 13.56
C ILE A 166 19.44 -11.38 14.16
N ALA A 167 19.99 -10.90 15.28
CA ALA A 167 20.44 -11.79 16.32
C ALA A 167 19.16 -12.50 16.73
N GLU A 168 19.09 -13.74 16.26
CA GLU A 168 18.04 -14.74 16.33
C GLU A 168 17.68 -15.03 17.80
N THR A 169 17.08 -14.06 18.49
CA THR A 169 16.74 -14.16 19.92
C THR A 169 15.46 -13.40 20.26
N SER A 170 14.74 -12.81 19.29
CA SER A 170 13.45 -12.14 19.54
C SER A 170 12.24 -12.82 18.89
N ARG A 171 12.42 -13.91 18.14
CA ARG A 171 11.37 -14.94 18.11
C ARG A 171 11.42 -15.65 19.45
N ALA A 172 10.80 -15.03 20.46
CA ALA A 172 10.18 -15.83 21.49
C ALA A 172 9.40 -16.91 20.75
N ALA A 173 9.79 -18.17 20.92
CA ALA A 173 8.98 -19.29 20.48
C ALA A 173 7.53 -18.99 20.90
N PRO A 174 6.52 -19.26 20.04
CA PRO A 174 5.14 -18.99 20.41
C PRO A 174 4.91 -19.60 21.79
N VAL A 175 4.70 -18.73 22.78
CA VAL A 175 4.39 -19.16 24.13
C VAL A 175 3.12 -19.95 23.92
N ALA A 176 3.18 -21.27 24.11
CA ALA A 176 2.01 -22.12 23.91
C ALA A 176 0.87 -21.50 24.71
N ALA A 177 -0.22 -21.17 24.03
CA ALA A 177 -1.35 -20.51 24.67
C ALA A 177 -1.76 -21.32 25.89
N LEU A 178 -1.86 -20.66 27.03
CA LEU A 178 -2.39 -21.26 28.25
C LEU A 178 -3.92 -21.33 28.12
N ALA A 179 -4.54 -22.21 28.91
CA ALA A 179 -5.99 -22.27 28.98
C ALA A 179 -6.59 -20.92 29.39
N CYS A 180 -7.82 -20.65 28.95
CA CYS A 180 -8.56 -19.47 29.38
C CYS A 180 -8.78 -19.51 30.90
N ILE A 181 -8.34 -18.45 31.59
CA ILE A 181 -8.53 -18.31 33.05
C ILE A 181 -9.78 -17.50 33.40
N GLY A 182 -10.61 -17.14 32.41
CA GLY A 182 -11.87 -16.42 32.62
C GLY A 182 -11.71 -15.02 33.23
N CYS A 183 -10.60 -14.32 32.97
CA CYS A 183 -10.29 -13.05 33.63
C CYS A 183 -11.10 -11.84 33.12
N GLY A 184 -11.84 -11.96 32.01
CA GLY A 184 -12.66 -10.88 31.46
C GLY A 184 -11.92 -9.69 30.85
N ARG A 185 -10.58 -9.67 30.83
CA ARG A 185 -9.79 -8.51 30.35
C ARG A 185 -10.02 -8.15 28.88
N CYS A 186 -10.46 -9.12 28.08
CA CYS A 186 -10.81 -8.93 26.69
C CYS A 186 -12.11 -8.14 26.48
N ILE A 187 -13.04 -8.14 27.45
CA ILE A 187 -14.33 -7.46 27.37
C ILE A 187 -14.16 -5.93 27.29
N PRO A 188 -13.55 -5.25 28.29
CA PRO A 188 -13.35 -3.80 28.22
C PRO A 188 -12.29 -3.38 27.17
N ALA A 189 -11.55 -4.33 26.60
CA ALA A 189 -10.60 -4.06 25.53
C ALA A 189 -11.26 -4.01 24.15
N CYS A 190 -12.50 -4.49 24.01
CA CYS A 190 -13.17 -4.53 22.72
C CYS A 190 -13.70 -3.14 22.31
N PRO A 191 -13.29 -2.59 21.16
CA PRO A 191 -13.70 -1.25 20.73
C PRO A 191 -15.13 -1.19 20.17
N VAL A 192 -15.78 -2.34 20.02
CA VAL A 192 -17.15 -2.49 19.50
C VAL A 192 -18.08 -3.13 20.54
N ASP A 193 -17.71 -3.05 21.81
CA ASP A 193 -18.53 -3.50 22.95
C ASP A 193 -19.00 -4.97 22.87
N LEU A 194 -18.22 -5.83 22.21
CA LEU A 194 -18.45 -7.28 22.26
C LEU A 194 -18.01 -7.89 23.59
N ASP A 195 -18.48 -9.11 23.84
CA ASP A 195 -17.95 -10.00 24.87
C ASP A 195 -17.07 -11.10 24.23
N PRO A 196 -15.75 -10.88 24.07
CA PRO A 196 -14.85 -11.89 23.56
C PRO A 196 -14.74 -13.14 24.43
N GLN A 197 -15.06 -13.06 25.73
CA GLN A 197 -14.99 -14.23 26.60
C GLN A 197 -16.15 -15.19 26.30
N ALA A 198 -17.37 -14.67 26.11
CA ALA A 198 -18.51 -15.47 25.68
C ALA A 198 -18.26 -16.10 24.29
N LEU A 199 -17.71 -15.35 23.34
CA LEU A 199 -17.36 -15.85 22.01
C LEU A 199 -16.28 -16.94 22.04
N HIS A 200 -15.29 -16.84 22.94
CA HIS A 200 -14.29 -17.89 23.15
C HIS A 200 -14.93 -19.19 23.65
N VAL A 201 -15.83 -19.10 24.64
CA VAL A 201 -16.58 -20.26 25.14
C VAL A 201 -17.41 -20.89 24.01
N ALA A 202 -18.11 -20.08 23.21
CA ALA A 202 -18.86 -20.57 22.05
C ALA A 202 -17.94 -21.26 21.02
N PHE A 203 -16.73 -20.75 20.82
CA PHE A 203 -15.74 -21.37 19.95
C PHE A 203 -15.29 -22.74 20.47
N GLU A 204 -14.89 -22.83 21.75
CA GLU A 204 -14.46 -24.06 22.43
C GLU A 204 -15.56 -25.13 22.43
N ASP A 205 -16.81 -24.72 22.67
CA ASP A 205 -17.98 -25.60 22.66
C ASP A 205 -18.40 -26.04 21.25
N GLY A 206 -17.73 -25.57 20.20
CA GLY A 206 -18.11 -25.89 18.82
C GLY A 206 -19.41 -25.19 18.37
N GLN A 207 -19.92 -24.25 19.17
CA GLN A 207 -21.19 -23.57 18.92
C GLN A 207 -21.02 -22.45 17.90
N ALA A 208 -22.16 -22.01 17.36
CA ALA A 208 -22.24 -20.83 16.51
C ALA A 208 -22.79 -19.68 17.33
N ASP A 209 -22.28 -18.49 17.08
CA ASP A 209 -22.74 -17.26 17.73
C ASP A 209 -22.82 -16.16 16.68
N ALA A 210 -24.01 -15.62 16.45
CA ALA A 210 -24.22 -14.58 15.45
C ALA A 210 -23.59 -13.24 15.83
N SER A 211 -23.37 -12.96 17.12
CA SER A 211 -22.73 -11.71 17.56
C SER A 211 -21.27 -11.62 17.11
N VAL A 212 -20.65 -12.74 16.74
CA VAL A 212 -19.26 -12.76 16.22
C VAL A 212 -19.09 -11.90 14.96
N PHE A 213 -20.16 -11.61 14.22
CA PHE A 213 -20.09 -10.79 13.01
C PHE A 213 -19.81 -9.32 13.28
N ASP A 214 -20.07 -8.82 14.50
CA ASP A 214 -19.71 -7.45 14.89
C ASP A 214 -18.19 -7.30 15.13
N CYS A 215 -17.45 -8.41 15.24
CA CYS A 215 -16.01 -8.38 15.43
C CYS A 215 -15.31 -7.81 14.20
N VAL A 216 -14.57 -6.72 14.36
CA VAL A 216 -13.80 -6.07 13.28
C VAL A 216 -12.36 -6.57 13.17
N GLU A 217 -12.00 -7.65 13.88
CA GLU A 217 -10.68 -8.29 13.82
C GLU A 217 -9.49 -7.34 14.17
N CYS A 218 -9.73 -6.35 15.05
CA CYS A 218 -8.74 -5.35 15.47
C CYS A 218 -7.59 -5.86 16.36
N ASN A 219 -7.65 -7.11 16.80
CA ASN A 219 -6.65 -7.77 17.66
C ASN A 219 -6.49 -7.20 19.09
N ALA A 220 -7.43 -6.36 19.55
CA ALA A 220 -7.40 -5.79 20.89
C ALA A 220 -7.58 -6.85 21.99
N CYS A 221 -8.51 -7.78 21.82
CA CYS A 221 -8.78 -8.86 22.77
C CYS A 221 -7.61 -9.85 22.92
N THR A 222 -6.99 -10.27 21.81
CA THR A 222 -5.79 -11.13 21.82
C THR A 222 -4.63 -10.48 22.57
N ARG A 223 -4.35 -9.19 22.31
CA ARG A 223 -3.29 -8.45 23.01
C ARG A 223 -3.58 -8.27 24.50
N ALA A 224 -4.85 -8.16 24.86
CA ALA A 224 -5.27 -8.02 26.25
C ALA A 224 -5.27 -9.36 27.02
N CYS A 225 -5.22 -10.50 26.33
CA CYS A 225 -5.35 -11.81 26.93
C CYS A 225 -4.05 -12.25 27.65
N PRO A 226 -4.06 -12.40 28.99
CA PRO A 226 -2.87 -12.84 29.73
C PRO A 226 -2.53 -14.32 29.48
N SER A 227 -3.48 -15.12 29.01
CA SER A 227 -3.26 -16.52 28.62
C SER A 227 -2.62 -16.68 27.24
N GLY A 228 -2.46 -15.58 26.48
CA GLY A 228 -1.87 -15.62 25.14
C GLY A 228 -2.74 -16.31 24.08
N ILE A 229 -4.06 -16.38 24.30
CA ILE A 229 -5.03 -16.97 23.36
C ILE A 229 -5.22 -16.04 22.15
N ASP A 230 -5.13 -16.59 20.95
CA ASP A 230 -5.42 -15.88 19.70
C ASP A 230 -6.93 -15.80 19.43
N LEU A 231 -7.61 -14.96 20.23
CA LEU A 231 -9.06 -14.76 20.18
C LEU A 231 -9.53 -14.30 18.79
N VAL A 232 -8.77 -13.43 18.12
CA VAL A 232 -9.16 -12.97 16.76
C VAL A 232 -9.07 -14.10 15.74
N GLY A 233 -8.03 -14.94 15.80
CA GLY A 233 -7.96 -16.15 14.98
C GLY A 233 -9.15 -17.08 15.18
N GLU A 234 -9.52 -17.35 16.43
CA GLU A 234 -10.70 -18.14 16.79
C GLU A 234 -12.00 -17.53 16.27
N PHE A 235 -12.17 -16.21 16.39
CA PHE A 235 -13.37 -15.52 15.92
C PHE A 235 -13.50 -15.53 14.40
N GLY A 236 -12.39 -15.51 13.66
CA GLY A 236 -12.39 -15.73 12.22
C GLY A 236 -12.95 -17.12 11.86
N VAL A 237 -12.54 -18.16 12.58
CA VAL A 237 -13.09 -19.52 12.40
C VAL A 237 -14.56 -19.59 12.82
N LEU A 238 -14.93 -18.93 13.92
CA LEU A 238 -16.31 -18.88 14.41
C LEU A 238 -17.25 -18.16 13.42
N LYS A 239 -16.80 -17.08 12.77
CA LYS A 239 -17.54 -16.42 11.68
C LYS A 239 -17.83 -17.37 10.52
N ASP A 240 -16.82 -18.07 10.02
CA ASP A 240 -16.98 -19.03 8.93
C ASP A 240 -17.91 -20.19 9.32
N ARG A 241 -17.77 -20.73 10.54
CA ARG A 241 -18.69 -21.75 11.09
C ARG A 241 -20.13 -21.24 11.13
N THR A 242 -20.35 -20.06 11.68
CA THR A 242 -21.69 -19.45 11.82
C THR A 242 -22.30 -19.15 10.45
N ASN A 243 -21.50 -18.68 9.49
CA ASN A 243 -21.95 -18.42 8.12
C ASN A 243 -22.34 -19.71 7.38
N ARG A 244 -21.56 -20.80 7.52
CA ARG A 244 -21.91 -22.09 6.90
C ARG A 244 -23.22 -22.65 7.44
N LEU A 245 -23.47 -22.49 8.75
CA LEU A 245 -24.72 -22.93 9.38
C LEU A 245 -25.93 -22.10 8.92
N SER A 246 -25.76 -20.78 8.75
CA SER A 246 -26.83 -19.93 8.23
C SER A 246 -27.14 -20.27 6.76
N GLU A 247 -26.13 -20.46 5.91
CA GLU A 247 -26.30 -20.83 4.50
C GLU A 247 -26.96 -22.20 4.35
N THR A 248 -26.55 -23.19 5.14
CA THR A 248 -27.16 -24.54 5.09
C THR A 248 -28.62 -24.51 5.54
N ALA A 249 -28.95 -23.74 6.58
CA ALA A 249 -30.32 -23.54 7.03
C ALA A 249 -31.18 -22.85 5.94
N GLN A 250 -30.66 -21.80 5.29
CA GLN A 250 -31.34 -21.11 4.19
C GLN A 250 -31.57 -22.03 2.98
N ARG A 251 -30.57 -22.82 2.58
CA ARG A 251 -30.70 -23.79 1.49
C ARG A 251 -31.73 -24.87 1.82
N ALA A 252 -31.75 -25.36 3.06
CA ALA A 252 -32.76 -26.32 3.51
C ALA A 252 -34.17 -25.73 3.48
N GLN A 253 -34.34 -24.48 3.91
CA GLN A 253 -35.63 -23.77 3.84
C GLN A 253 -36.09 -23.56 2.39
N ALA A 254 -35.20 -23.11 1.50
CA ALA A 254 -35.52 -22.96 0.08
C ALA A 254 -35.93 -24.29 -0.55
N ALA A 255 -35.21 -25.38 -0.26
CA ALA A 255 -35.55 -26.72 -0.75
C ALA A 255 -36.92 -27.21 -0.24
N ARG A 256 -37.28 -26.90 1.01
CA ARG A 256 -38.61 -27.19 1.57
C ARG A 256 -39.70 -26.43 0.81
N LEU A 257 -39.56 -25.11 0.65
CA LEU A 257 -40.51 -24.27 -0.09
C LEU A 257 -40.68 -24.76 -1.53
N HIS A 258 -39.60 -25.14 -2.20
CA HIS A 258 -39.67 -25.72 -3.54
C HIS A 258 -40.42 -27.05 -3.58
N SER A 259 -40.21 -27.91 -2.59
CA SER A 259 -40.88 -29.21 -2.49
C SER A 259 -42.38 -29.05 -2.20
N GLU A 260 -42.73 -28.15 -1.28
CA GLU A 260 -44.12 -27.76 -0.97
C GLU A 260 -44.82 -27.20 -2.23
N ALA A 261 -44.17 -26.31 -2.97
CA ALA A 261 -44.70 -25.76 -4.22
C ALA A 261 -44.89 -26.82 -5.31
N ARG A 262 -44.00 -27.82 -5.41
CA ARG A 262 -44.21 -28.98 -6.31
C ARG A 262 -45.43 -29.79 -5.87
N ASN A 263 -45.54 -30.12 -4.59
CA ASN A 263 -46.67 -30.90 -4.07
C ASN A 263 -48.02 -30.20 -4.28
N ALA A 264 -48.07 -28.88 -4.07
CA ALA A 264 -49.27 -28.07 -4.30
C ALA A 264 -49.67 -27.93 -5.79
N ARG A 265 -48.71 -28.08 -6.72
CA ARG A 265 -49.03 -28.18 -8.16
C ARG A 265 -49.61 -29.55 -8.49
N LEU A 266 -48.96 -30.60 -8.02
CA LEU A 266 -49.43 -31.97 -8.21
C LEU A 266 -50.82 -32.20 -7.62
N SER A 267 -51.11 -31.67 -6.42
CA SER A 267 -52.44 -31.81 -5.81
C SER A 267 -53.53 -31.12 -6.64
N ARG A 268 -53.26 -29.90 -7.15
CA ARG A 268 -54.17 -29.19 -8.06
C ARG A 268 -54.41 -29.96 -9.35
N ASP A 269 -53.36 -30.48 -9.97
CA ASP A 269 -53.46 -31.28 -11.19
C ASP A 269 -54.29 -32.55 -10.95
N MET A 270 -54.11 -33.22 -9.80
CA MET A 270 -54.89 -34.40 -9.39
C MET A 270 -56.36 -34.05 -9.16
N GLU A 271 -56.66 -32.96 -8.44
CA GLU A 271 -58.02 -32.46 -8.23
C GLU A 271 -58.71 -32.13 -9.57
N GLU A 272 -58.00 -31.44 -10.47
CA GLU A 272 -58.50 -31.14 -11.81
C GLU A 272 -58.79 -32.41 -12.62
N GLN A 273 -57.90 -33.41 -12.56
CA GLN A 273 -58.10 -34.69 -13.23
C GLN A 273 -59.30 -35.45 -12.66
N GLU A 274 -59.49 -35.46 -11.34
CA GLU A 274 -60.66 -36.05 -10.68
C GLU A 274 -61.95 -35.35 -11.08
N VAL A 275 -61.97 -34.02 -11.11
CA VAL A 275 -63.12 -33.23 -11.59
C VAL A 275 -63.43 -33.57 -13.05
N ARG A 276 -62.42 -33.59 -13.93
CA ARG A 276 -62.59 -33.98 -15.34
C ARG A 276 -63.11 -35.41 -15.47
N ARG A 277 -62.62 -36.35 -14.65
CA ARG A 277 -63.08 -37.75 -14.64
C ARG A 277 -64.55 -37.82 -14.20
N ARG A 278 -64.92 -37.13 -13.13
CA ARG A 278 -66.30 -37.08 -12.61
C ARG A 278 -67.27 -36.48 -13.62
N GLN A 279 -66.88 -35.41 -14.32
CA GLN A 279 -67.67 -34.80 -15.39
C GLN A 279 -67.88 -35.75 -16.57
N ARG A 280 -66.84 -36.51 -16.99
CA ARG A 280 -66.98 -37.53 -18.04
C ARG A 280 -67.97 -38.63 -17.65
N LEU A 281 -67.88 -39.12 -16.42
CA LEU A 281 -68.81 -40.14 -15.90
C LEU A 281 -70.25 -39.62 -15.87
N TRP A 282 -70.47 -38.39 -15.38
CA TRP A 282 -71.79 -37.74 -15.40
C TRP A 282 -72.36 -37.59 -16.83
N GLY A 283 -71.54 -37.10 -17.77
CA GLY A 283 -71.94 -36.94 -19.17
C GLY A 283 -72.26 -38.26 -19.87
N ALA A 284 -71.62 -39.36 -19.48
CA ALA A 284 -71.94 -40.70 -19.98
C ALA A 284 -73.27 -41.22 -19.42
N THR A 285 -73.57 -40.96 -18.15
CA THR A 285 -74.85 -41.35 -17.52
C THR A 285 -76.05 -40.49 -17.94
N ALA A 286 -75.81 -39.27 -18.45
CA ALA A 286 -76.86 -38.33 -18.84
C ALA A 286 -77.32 -38.45 -20.31
N ARG A 287 -76.77 -39.39 -21.11
CA ARG A 287 -77.26 -39.64 -22.47
C ARG A 287 -78.61 -40.35 -22.42
N PRO A 288 -79.72 -39.75 -22.89
CA PRO A 288 -80.99 -40.46 -22.96
C PRO A 288 -80.88 -41.60 -23.97
N TRP A 289 -81.25 -42.81 -23.53
CA TRP A 289 -81.41 -43.96 -24.41
C TRP A 289 -82.45 -43.58 -25.48
N ARG A 290 -82.01 -43.49 -26.74
CA ARG A 290 -82.87 -43.32 -27.92
C ARG A 290 -83.19 -44.68 -28.51
#